data_AF-A0A0F9NZ84-F1
#
_entry.id   AF-A0A0F9NZ84-F1
#
_cell.length_a   1.000
_cell.length_b   1.000
_cell.length_c   1.000
_cell.angle_alpha   90.00
_cell.angle_beta   90.00
_cell.angle_gamma   90.00
#
_symmetry.space_group_name_H-M   'P 1'
#
loop_
_entity.id
_entity.type
_entity.pdbx_description
1 polymer ?
#
loop_
_entity_poly.entity_id
_entity_poly.type
_entity_poly.pdbx_seq_one_letter_code
_entity_poly.pdbx_strand_id
1 'polypeptide(L)'
;LEAIQSRHDAAVAASDLAAVFRSNADFHRALFALCPNQFLVSAIERAALQAHAVRFTAVQEPPALQRAQADHHAMLAAMRDADRQKLAALCREHLENALSARERMTRSLGDDPAAASGPGKPDSHD
;
A
#
# COMPACT_ATOMS: atom_id res chain seq x y z
N LEU A 1 -13.68 -2.95 -11.71
CA LEU A 1 -13.05 -3.04 -10.38
C LEU A 1 -13.06 -4.47 -9.83
N GLU A 2 -14.20 -5.15 -9.81
CA GLU A 2 -14.30 -6.54 -9.30
C GLU A 2 -13.34 -7.53 -9.99
N ALA A 3 -13.22 -7.47 -11.32
CA ALA A 3 -12.26 -8.31 -12.04
C ALA A 3 -10.79 -8.00 -11.67
N ILE A 4 -10.48 -6.74 -11.33
CA ILE A 4 -9.14 -6.37 -10.86
C ILE A 4 -8.90 -6.93 -9.45
N GLN A 5 -9.91 -6.84 -8.58
CA GLN A 5 -9.84 -7.41 -7.24
C GLN A 5 -9.70 -8.94 -7.27
N SER A 6 -10.39 -9.63 -8.16
CA SER A 6 -10.24 -11.09 -8.31
C SER A 6 -8.81 -11.48 -8.71
N ARG A 7 -8.16 -10.71 -9.59
CA ARG A 7 -6.73 -10.91 -9.91
C ARG A 7 -5.83 -10.64 -8.70
N HIS A 8 -6.17 -9.64 -7.89
CA HIS A 8 -5.46 -9.35 -6.65
C HIS A 8 -5.59 -10.49 -5.64
N ASP A 9 -6.81 -11.03 -5.46
CA ASP A 9 -7.08 -12.17 -4.58
C ASP A 9 -6.24 -13.39 -4.98
N ALA A 10 -6.20 -13.69 -6.29
CA ALA A 10 -5.39 -14.79 -6.82
C ALA A 10 -3.89 -14.57 -6.60
N ALA A 11 -3.40 -13.33 -6.75
CA ALA A 11 -2.01 -13.00 -6.51
C ALA A 11 -1.62 -13.14 -5.03
N VAL A 12 -2.50 -12.71 -4.10
CA VAL A 12 -2.30 -12.90 -2.65
C VAL A 12 -2.27 -14.38 -2.30
N ALA A 13 -3.21 -15.19 -2.84
CA ALA A 13 -3.24 -16.63 -2.60
C ALA A 13 -1.99 -17.35 -3.13
N ALA A 14 -1.45 -16.91 -4.27
CA ALA A 14 -0.23 -17.45 -4.85
C ALA A 14 1.07 -16.91 -4.21
N SER A 15 0.98 -15.94 -3.29
CA SER A 15 2.13 -15.21 -2.75
C SER A 15 3.01 -14.56 -3.84
N ASP A 16 2.42 -14.21 -4.99
CA ASP A 16 3.11 -13.49 -6.07
C ASP A 16 3.11 -11.99 -5.75
N LEU A 17 4.10 -11.56 -4.97
CA LEU A 17 4.25 -10.16 -4.53
C LEU A 17 4.21 -9.18 -5.71
N ALA A 18 4.85 -9.52 -6.83
CA ALA A 18 4.88 -8.64 -7.99
C ALA A 18 3.48 -8.47 -8.60
N ALA A 19 2.70 -9.55 -8.69
CA ALA A 19 1.30 -9.47 -9.14
C ALA A 19 0.39 -8.78 -8.12
N VAL A 20 0.62 -8.98 -6.82
CA VAL A 20 -0.10 -8.28 -5.75
C VAL A 20 0.09 -6.77 -5.87
N PHE A 21 1.32 -6.30 -6.05
CA PHE A 21 1.61 -4.88 -6.22
C PHE A 21 0.99 -4.28 -7.47
N ARG A 22 1.11 -4.98 -8.62
CA ARG A 22 0.51 -4.52 -9.88
C ARG A 22 -1.01 -4.42 -9.77
N SER A 23 -1.66 -5.48 -9.30
CA SER A 23 -3.11 -5.51 -9.15
C SER A 23 -3.64 -4.51 -8.12
N ASN A 24 -2.89 -4.23 -7.05
CA ASN A 24 -3.20 -3.17 -6.09
C ASN A 24 -3.16 -1.78 -6.73
N ALA A 25 -2.10 -1.48 -7.49
CA ALA A 25 -1.99 -0.22 -8.23
C ALA A 25 -3.11 -0.05 -9.28
N ASP A 26 -3.41 -1.12 -10.02
CA ASP A 26 -4.52 -1.17 -10.98
C ASP A 26 -5.87 -0.87 -10.30
N PHE A 27 -6.10 -1.41 -9.10
CA PHE A 27 -7.34 -1.20 -8.34
C PHE A 27 -7.51 0.28 -7.99
N HIS A 28 -6.49 0.91 -7.40
CA HIS A 28 -6.53 2.33 -7.08
C HIS A 28 -6.74 3.21 -8.31
N ARG A 29 -6.02 2.94 -9.40
CA ARG A 29 -6.18 3.69 -10.66
C ARG A 29 -7.62 3.60 -11.17
N ALA A 30 -8.18 2.39 -11.21
CA ALA A 30 -9.56 2.17 -11.64
C ALA A 30 -10.59 2.82 -10.71
N LEU A 31 -10.32 2.85 -9.40
CA LEU A 31 -11.20 3.49 -8.42
C LEU A 31 -11.24 5.00 -8.61
N PHE A 32 -10.06 5.64 -8.74
CA PHE A 32 -9.98 7.09 -8.93
C PHE A 32 -10.53 7.54 -10.27
N ALA A 33 -10.39 6.72 -11.32
CA ALA A 33 -10.95 7.01 -12.65
C ALA A 33 -12.49 7.14 -12.67
N LEU A 34 -13.18 6.72 -11.60
CA LEU A 34 -14.62 6.95 -11.44
C LEU A 34 -14.95 8.41 -11.06
N CYS A 35 -13.97 9.20 -10.64
CA CYS A 35 -14.15 10.62 -10.41
C CYS A 35 -14.23 11.35 -11.77
N PRO A 36 -15.30 12.14 -12.04
CA PRO A 36 -15.40 12.87 -13.30
C PRO A 36 -14.38 14.01 -13.40
N ASN A 37 -13.81 14.45 -12.26
CA ASN A 37 -12.83 15.52 -12.22
C ASN A 37 -11.42 15.00 -12.52
N GLN A 38 -11.01 15.11 -13.79
CA GLN A 38 -9.70 14.65 -14.26
C GLN A 38 -8.52 15.35 -13.56
N PHE A 39 -8.69 16.60 -13.14
CA PHE A 39 -7.65 17.30 -12.39
C PHE A 39 -7.39 16.63 -11.04
N LEU A 40 -8.44 16.22 -10.33
CA LEU A 40 -8.31 15.48 -9.06
C LEU A 40 -7.68 14.10 -9.28
N VAL A 41 -8.08 13.38 -10.32
CA VAL A 41 -7.47 12.08 -10.67
C VAL A 41 -5.97 12.23 -10.86
N SER A 42 -5.54 13.18 -11.69
CA SER A 42 -4.10 13.40 -11.94
C SER A 42 -3.35 13.88 -10.71
N ALA A 43 -3.97 14.68 -9.83
CA ALA A 43 -3.35 15.10 -8.58
C ALA A 43 -3.10 13.91 -7.63
N ILE A 44 -4.08 13.01 -7.50
CA ILE A 44 -3.98 11.80 -6.69
C ILE A 44 -2.91 10.86 -7.27
N GLU A 45 -2.88 10.65 -8.60
CA GLU A 45 -1.87 9.80 -9.23
C GLU A 45 -0.44 10.32 -8.99
N ARG A 46 -0.22 11.65 -9.08
CA ARG A 46 1.09 12.24 -8.77
C ARG A 46 1.46 12.07 -7.31
N ALA A 47 0.53 12.29 -6.38
CA ALA A 47 0.76 12.09 -4.95
C ALA A 47 1.08 10.61 -4.64
N ALA A 48 0.37 9.68 -5.29
CA ALA A 48 0.63 8.26 -5.17
C ALA A 48 2.03 7.87 -5.68
N LEU A 49 2.47 8.44 -6.81
CA LEU A 49 3.82 8.24 -7.36
C LEU A 49 4.92 8.82 -6.45
N GLN A 50 4.67 9.95 -5.79
CA GLN A 50 5.61 10.49 -4.81
C GLN A 50 5.67 9.61 -3.55
N ALA A 51 4.55 9.01 -3.15
CA ALA A 51 4.47 8.09 -2.02
C ALA A 51 4.90 6.65 -2.36
N HIS A 52 5.20 6.34 -3.63
CA HIS A 52 5.37 4.97 -4.13
C HIS A 52 6.54 4.23 -3.46
N ALA A 53 7.72 4.87 -3.36
CA ALA A 53 8.90 4.26 -2.73
C ALA A 53 8.70 3.96 -1.24
N VAL A 54 7.86 4.77 -0.57
CA VAL A 54 7.59 4.69 0.87
C VAL A 54 6.47 3.68 1.18
N ARG A 55 5.48 3.52 0.29
CA ARG A 55 4.40 2.53 0.42
C ARG A 55 4.83 1.11 0.00
N PHE A 56 5.72 0.97 -0.97
CA PHE A 56 6.13 -0.35 -1.51
C PHE A 56 6.98 -1.20 -0.56
N THR A 57 7.77 -0.56 0.32
CA THR A 57 8.58 -1.27 1.32
C THR A 57 7.76 -1.77 2.52
N ALA A 58 6.65 -1.10 2.85
CA ALA A 58 5.82 -1.40 4.01
C ALA A 58 4.82 -2.55 3.83
N VAL A 59 4.52 -2.91 2.60
CA VAL A 59 3.41 -3.81 2.23
C VAL A 59 3.89 -5.24 1.96
N GLN A 60 5.15 -5.56 2.26
CA GLN A 60 5.71 -6.91 2.00
C GLN A 60 5.29 -7.96 3.04
N GLU A 61 4.72 -7.53 4.17
CA GLU A 61 4.27 -8.45 5.23
C GLU A 61 2.93 -9.12 4.85
N PRO A 62 2.81 -10.46 4.92
CA PRO A 62 1.58 -11.17 4.58
C PRO A 62 0.31 -10.63 5.27
N PRO A 63 0.33 -10.25 6.57
CA PRO A 63 -0.84 -9.63 7.21
C PRO A 63 -1.25 -8.29 6.59
N ALA A 64 -0.30 -7.49 6.09
CA ALA A 64 -0.60 -6.22 5.44
C ALA A 64 -1.26 -6.44 4.06
N LEU A 65 -0.84 -7.47 3.33
CA LEU A 65 -1.44 -7.86 2.05
C LEU A 65 -2.89 -8.35 2.23
N GLN A 66 -3.11 -9.23 3.20
CA GLN A 66 -4.45 -9.73 3.52
C GLN A 66 -5.38 -8.61 3.98
N ARG A 67 -4.84 -7.63 4.72
CA ARG A 67 -5.63 -6.47 5.12
C ARG A 67 -6.02 -5.59 3.91
N ALA A 68 -5.06 -5.28 3.03
CA ALA A 68 -5.36 -4.52 1.81
C ALA A 68 -6.42 -5.22 0.94
N GLN A 69 -6.32 -6.55 0.82
CA GLN A 69 -7.32 -7.38 0.17
C GLN A 69 -8.72 -7.20 0.79
N ALA A 70 -8.83 -7.32 2.12
CA ALA A 70 -10.10 -7.16 2.81
C ALA A 70 -10.68 -5.74 2.68
N ASP A 71 -9.83 -4.72 2.77
CA ASP A 71 -10.23 -3.32 2.61
C ASP A 71 -10.83 -3.07 1.22
N HIS A 72 -10.24 -3.63 0.15
CA HIS A 72 -10.78 -3.51 -1.21
C HIS A 72 -12.16 -4.14 -1.37
N HIS A 73 -12.37 -5.32 -0.77
CA HIS A 73 -13.69 -5.97 -0.78
C HIS A 73 -14.73 -5.12 -0.04
N ALA A 74 -14.37 -4.50 1.08
CA ALA A 74 -15.25 -3.58 1.79
C ALA A 74 -15.59 -2.34 0.95
N MET A 75 -14.61 -1.78 0.22
CA MET A 75 -14.85 -0.65 -0.69
C MET A 75 -15.80 -1.04 -1.82
N LEU A 76 -15.60 -2.21 -2.45
CA LEU A 76 -16.49 -2.74 -3.48
C LEU A 76 -17.93 -2.90 -2.97
N ALA A 77 -18.11 -3.41 -1.74
CA ALA A 77 -19.42 -3.51 -1.12
C ALA A 77 -20.08 -2.14 -0.93
N ALA A 78 -19.36 -1.17 -0.35
CA ALA A 78 -19.87 0.19 -0.18
C ALA A 78 -20.25 0.86 -1.51
N MET A 79 -19.48 0.59 -2.57
CA MET A 79 -19.80 1.06 -3.92
C MET A 79 -21.08 0.45 -4.48
N ARG A 80 -21.29 -0.86 -4.30
CA ARG A 80 -22.52 -1.54 -4.74
C ARG A 80 -23.76 -0.98 -4.04
N ASP A 81 -23.62 -0.64 -2.76
CA ASP A 81 -24.69 -0.03 -1.96
C ASP A 81 -24.85 1.49 -2.21
N ALA A 82 -24.00 2.08 -3.08
CA ALA A 82 -23.91 3.51 -3.32
C ALA A 82 -23.65 4.36 -2.06
N ASP A 83 -23.07 3.76 -1.02
CA ASP A 83 -22.76 4.41 0.25
C ASP A 83 -21.44 5.19 0.18
N ARG A 84 -21.57 6.46 -0.22
CA ARG A 84 -20.43 7.37 -0.42
C ARG A 84 -19.70 7.68 0.89
N GLN A 85 -20.41 7.76 2.02
CA GLN A 85 -19.81 8.10 3.30
C GLN A 85 -18.96 6.94 3.80
N LYS A 86 -19.49 5.72 3.74
CA LYS A 86 -18.75 4.51 4.07
C LYS A 86 -17.56 4.30 3.14
N LEU A 87 -17.72 4.50 1.84
CA LEU A 87 -16.60 4.41 0.90
C LEU A 87 -15.47 5.39 1.24
N ALA A 88 -15.81 6.65 1.57
CA ALA A 88 -14.82 7.65 1.97
C ALA A 88 -14.09 7.29 3.28
N ALA A 89 -14.82 6.74 4.26
CA ALA A 89 -14.23 6.26 5.50
C ALA A 89 -13.26 5.09 5.25
N LEU A 90 -13.69 4.09 4.47
CA LEU A 90 -12.85 2.94 4.09
C LEU A 90 -11.58 3.36 3.34
N CYS A 91 -11.68 4.32 2.41
CA CYS A 91 -10.51 4.87 1.72
C CYS A 91 -9.50 5.51 2.67
N ARG A 92 -9.96 6.20 3.72
CA ARG A 92 -9.09 6.80 4.73
C ARG A 92 -8.42 5.73 5.58
N GLU A 93 -9.20 4.81 6.13
CA GLU A 93 -8.69 3.71 6.95
C GLU A 93 -7.65 2.87 6.21
N HIS A 94 -7.87 2.61 4.91
CA HIS A 94 -6.94 1.88 4.07
C HIS A 94 -5.58 2.57 3.93
N LEU A 95 -5.56 3.91 3.80
CA LEU A 95 -4.31 4.68 3.76
C LEU A 95 -3.60 4.68 5.13
N GLU A 96 -4.36 4.80 6.21
CA GLU A 96 -3.84 4.73 7.58
C GLU A 96 -3.22 3.36 7.88
N ASN A 97 -3.86 2.27 7.46
CA ASN A 97 -3.34 0.91 7.60
C ASN A 97 -1.96 0.75 6.93
N ALA A 98 -1.79 1.29 5.72
CA ALA A 98 -0.51 1.25 5.01
C ALA A 98 0.57 2.08 5.73
N LEU A 99 0.21 3.22 6.32
CA LEU A 99 1.12 4.05 7.10
C LEU A 99 1.53 3.36 8.41
N SER A 100 0.59 2.75 9.14
CA SER A 100 0.90 2.03 10.37
C SER A 100 1.74 0.77 10.11
N ALA A 101 1.51 0.07 9.00
CA ALA A 101 2.35 -1.05 8.57
C ALA A 101 3.81 -0.61 8.35
N ARG A 102 4.00 0.55 7.70
CA ARG A 102 5.31 1.17 7.54
C ARG A 102 5.96 1.49 8.89
N GLU A 103 5.24 2.13 9.80
CA GLU A 103 5.78 2.51 11.11
C GLU A 103 6.29 1.30 11.90
N ARG A 104 5.56 0.19 11.85
CA ARG A 104 6.00 -1.09 12.45
C ARG A 104 7.28 -1.61 11.81
N MET A 105 7.39 -1.55 10.48
CA MET A 105 8.59 -1.97 9.74
C MET A 105 9.80 -1.08 10.09
N THR A 106 9.63 0.25 10.07
CA THR A 106 10.71 1.18 10.40
C THR A 106 11.18 1.06 11.84
N ARG A 107 10.28 0.74 12.77
CA ARG A 107 10.65 0.46 14.17
C ARG A 107 11.46 -0.84 14.27
N SER A 108 11.00 -1.91 13.58
CA SER A 108 11.71 -3.18 13.56
C SER A 108 13.12 -3.10 12.95
N LEU A 109 13.34 -2.24 11.95
CA LEU A 109 14.67 -1.99 11.37
C LEU A 109 15.57 -1.13 12.30
N GLY A 110 14.98 -0.26 13.12
CA GLY A 110 15.71 0.55 14.09
C GLY A 110 16.14 -0.22 15.34
N ASP A 111 15.44 -1.32 15.66
CA ASP A 111 15.74 -2.21 16.79
C ASP A 111 16.71 -3.36 16.43
N ASP A 112 17.21 -3.42 15.19
CA ASP A 112 18.18 -4.44 14.75
C ASP A 112 19.63 -4.05 15.16
N PRO A 113 20.26 -4.76 16.10
CA PRO A 113 21.61 -4.42 16.60
C PRO A 113 22.71 -4.53 15.54
N ALA A 114 22.43 -5.15 14.38
CA ALA A 114 23.39 -5.26 13.29
C ALA A 114 23.60 -3.93 12.51
N ALA A 115 22.65 -3.00 12.54
CA ALA A 115 22.76 -1.72 11.81
C ALA A 115 23.58 -0.65 12.56
N ALA A 116 23.86 -0.86 13.86
CA ALA A 116 24.58 0.10 14.71
C ALA A 116 26.12 0.02 14.59
N SER A 117 26.67 -0.97 13.87
CA SER A 117 28.11 -1.10 13.64
C SER A 117 28.51 -0.49 12.28
N GLY A 118 28.68 0.84 12.25
CA GLY A 118 29.34 1.52 11.13
C GLY A 118 30.82 1.08 11.02
N PRO A 119 31.44 1.20 9.84
CA PRO A 119 32.80 0.72 9.63
C PRO A 119 33.78 1.51 10.51
N GLY A 120 34.46 0.79 11.41
CA GLY A 120 35.52 1.34 12.25
C GLY A 120 36.58 2.01 11.38
N LYS A 121 36.87 3.27 11.70
CA LYS A 121 37.97 4.04 11.09
C LYS A 121 39.29 3.26 11.30
N PRO A 122 40.14 3.11 10.28
CA PRO A 122 41.45 2.53 10.48
C PRO A 122 42.33 3.53 11.25
N ASP A 123 42.96 3.06 12.33
CA ASP A 123 43.99 3.79 13.06
C ASP A 123 45.16 4.12 12.11
N SER A 124 45.41 5.41 11.92
CA SER A 124 46.63 5.91 11.30
C SER A 124 47.70 6.07 12.38
N HIS A 125 48.63 5.13 12.44
CA HIS A 125 49.96 5.36 13.02
C HIS A 125 50.85 5.95 11.93
N ASP A 126 51.22 7.21 12.09
CA ASP A 126 52.60 7.73 11.94
C ASP A 126 52.70 9.13 12.56
#